data_AF-A0A3M1EX71-F1
#
_entry.id   AF-A0A3M1EX71-F1
#
_cell.length_a   1.000
_cell.length_b   1.000
_cell.length_c   1.000
_cell.angle_alpha   90.00
_cell.angle_beta   90.00
_cell.angle_gamma   90.00
#
_symmetry.space_group_name_H-M   'P 1'
#
loop_
_entity.id
_entity.type
_entity.pdbx_description
1 polymer ?
#
loop_
_entity_poly.entity_id
_entity_poly.type
_entity_poly.pdbx_seq_one_letter_code
_entity_poly.pdbx_strand_id
1 'polypeptide(L)'
;MLSLVVGLARLASAVQEAGAEVVLCDTCGLVEAASGGVALKLAKINLLRPATVFALQSRAELEGLLVPLRRSRRVRIVDVPPSKARTPRNWLSRQAHRAAQFQRYFEDGRDLTFRWRRLAVLPAPHFLPQRLAALEDAAGFVLGLGIVQTHHPSRGEVTLFTPLSSLAGVDVLHLGSILLDPVTFRDRPLSGGKE
;
A
#
# COMPACT_ATOMS: atom_id res chain seq x y z
N MET A 1 1.38 3.54 -9.69
CA MET A 1 2.65 3.68 -8.92
C MET A 1 2.83 5.03 -8.22
N LEU A 2 2.28 6.15 -8.72
CA LEU A 2 2.42 7.47 -8.08
C LEU A 2 1.99 7.49 -6.61
N SER A 3 0.87 6.85 -6.27
CA SER A 3 0.38 6.72 -4.90
C SER A 3 1.41 6.10 -3.94
N LEU A 4 2.23 5.14 -4.41
CA LEU A 4 3.29 4.53 -3.59
C LEU A 4 4.41 5.52 -3.28
N VAL A 5 4.76 6.40 -4.24
CA VAL A 5 5.81 7.41 -4.03
C VAL A 5 5.30 8.51 -3.11
N VAL A 6 4.05 8.95 -3.29
CA VAL A 6 3.41 9.94 -2.40
C VAL A 6 3.29 9.40 -0.98
N GLY A 7 2.81 8.16 -0.81
CA GLY A 7 2.72 7.53 0.52
C GLY A 7 4.09 7.40 1.18
N LEU A 8 5.13 7.03 0.42
CA LEU A 8 6.49 6.97 0.93
C LEU A 8 7.02 8.35 1.35
N ALA A 9 6.68 9.42 0.62
CA ALA A 9 7.09 10.78 0.97
C ALA A 9 6.45 11.24 2.28
N ARG A 10 5.15 10.94 2.46
CA ARG A 10 4.43 11.23 3.71
C ARG A 10 5.03 10.48 4.90
N LEU A 11 5.29 9.18 4.73
CA LEU A 11 5.93 8.37 5.78
C LEU A 11 7.33 8.87 6.10
N ALA A 12 8.12 9.27 5.09
CA ALA A 12 9.45 9.82 5.31
C ALA A 12 9.42 11.13 6.12
N SER A 13 8.47 12.03 5.84
CA SER A 13 8.28 13.25 6.64
C SER A 13 7.90 12.91 8.09
N ALA A 14 6.92 12.02 8.26
CA ALA A 14 6.44 11.65 9.59
C ALA A 14 7.52 11.01 10.47
N VAL A 15 8.36 10.12 9.93
CA VAL A 15 9.45 9.52 10.71
C VAL A 15 10.56 10.52 11.02
N GLN A 16 10.80 11.49 10.13
CA GLN A 16 11.76 12.57 10.38
C GLN A 16 11.25 13.49 11.51
N GLU A 17 9.98 13.87 11.47
CA GLU A 17 9.32 14.67 12.53
C GLU A 17 9.29 13.93 13.87
N ALA A 18 9.14 12.61 13.85
CA ALA A 18 9.23 11.76 15.03
C ALA A 18 10.68 11.57 15.56
N GLY A 19 11.68 12.15 14.90
CA GLY A 19 13.08 12.10 15.33
C GLY A 19 13.77 10.75 15.09
N ALA A 20 13.32 9.97 14.10
CA ALA A 20 13.95 8.69 13.79
C ALA A 20 15.41 8.88 13.33
N GLU A 21 16.35 8.29 14.05
CA GLU A 21 17.78 8.33 13.72
C GLU A 21 18.13 7.46 12.50
N VAL A 22 17.42 6.34 12.35
CA VAL A 22 17.66 5.36 11.28
C VAL A 22 16.32 4.94 10.66
N VAL A 23 16.26 4.98 9.33
CA VAL A 23 15.11 4.53 8.55
C VAL A 23 15.53 3.37 7.66
N LEU A 24 14.90 2.21 7.86
CA LEU A 24 15.02 1.06 6.97
C LEU A 24 13.78 0.97 6.09
N CYS A 25 13.94 1.14 4.78
CA CYS A 25 12.85 1.04 3.81
C CYS A 25 12.92 -0.31 3.06
N ASP A 26 12.03 -1.24 3.39
CA ASP A 26 11.79 -2.43 2.58
C ASP A 26 10.96 -2.07 1.33
N THR A 27 11.30 -2.67 0.19
CA THR A 27 10.67 -2.33 -1.10
C THR A 27 10.07 -3.55 -1.78
N CYS A 28 9.03 -3.34 -2.60
CA CYS A 28 8.43 -4.40 -3.40
C CYS A 28 9.43 -5.04 -4.38
N GLY A 29 9.16 -6.27 -4.82
CA GLY A 29 10.01 -6.98 -5.79
C GLY A 29 9.88 -6.54 -7.25
N LEU A 30 9.24 -5.40 -7.55
CA LEU A 30 9.08 -4.92 -8.93
C LEU A 30 10.40 -4.33 -9.44
N VAL A 31 11.07 -5.07 -10.34
CA VAL A 31 12.39 -4.72 -10.89
C VAL A 31 12.40 -4.66 -12.42
N GLU A 32 11.42 -5.27 -13.07
CA GLU A 32 11.27 -5.26 -14.52
C GLU A 32 11.05 -3.84 -15.07
N ALA A 33 11.83 -3.46 -16.08
CA ALA A 33 11.81 -2.11 -16.64
C ALA A 33 10.51 -1.80 -17.40
N ALA A 34 9.97 -2.75 -18.17
CA ALA A 34 8.74 -2.59 -18.95
C ALA A 34 7.53 -2.28 -18.04
N SER A 35 7.48 -2.92 -16.87
CA SER A 35 6.48 -2.69 -15.84
C SER A 35 6.79 -1.47 -14.94
N GLY A 36 7.80 -0.67 -15.30
CA GLY A 36 8.20 0.56 -14.60
C GLY A 36 8.96 0.36 -13.29
N GLY A 37 9.48 -0.84 -13.03
CA GLY A 37 10.23 -1.16 -11.80
C GLY A 37 11.46 -0.28 -11.60
N VAL A 38 12.28 -0.11 -12.64
CA VAL A 38 13.48 0.75 -12.60
C VAL A 38 13.10 2.20 -12.25
N ALA A 39 12.08 2.76 -12.91
CA ALA A 39 11.61 4.12 -12.66
C ALA A 39 11.11 4.29 -11.22
N LEU A 40 10.35 3.31 -10.70
CA LEU A 40 9.88 3.31 -9.32
C LEU A 40 11.06 3.28 -8.33
N LYS A 41 12.08 2.46 -8.54
CA LYS A 41 13.25 2.41 -7.64
C LYS A 41 14.05 3.70 -7.66
N LEU A 42 14.28 4.28 -8.83
CA LEU A 42 14.95 5.57 -8.95
C LEU A 42 14.16 6.69 -8.27
N ALA A 43 12.82 6.73 -8.43
CA ALA A 43 11.98 7.70 -7.74
C ALA A 43 12.10 7.57 -6.21
N LYS A 44 12.11 6.33 -5.67
CA LYS A 44 12.32 6.09 -4.24
C LYS A 44 13.70 6.55 -3.76
N ILE A 45 14.76 6.26 -4.51
CA ILE A 45 16.12 6.70 -4.19
C ILE A 45 16.22 8.23 -4.20
N ASN A 46 15.64 8.90 -5.20
CA ASN A 46 15.66 10.35 -5.30
C ASN A 46 14.86 11.02 -4.16
N LEU A 47 13.72 10.45 -3.80
CA LEU A 47 12.86 10.94 -2.73
C LEU A 47 13.50 10.76 -1.36
N LEU A 48 13.92 9.53 -1.04
CA LEU A 48 14.44 9.19 0.28
C LEU A 48 15.89 9.61 0.49
N ARG A 49 16.65 9.83 -0.60
CA ARG A 49 18.09 10.10 -0.58
C ARG A 49 18.84 9.16 0.40
N PRO A 50 18.67 7.83 0.25
CA PRO A 50 19.23 6.89 1.22
C PRO A 50 20.76 6.93 1.19
N ALA A 51 21.38 6.82 2.35
CA ALA A 51 22.84 6.72 2.45
C ALA A 51 23.37 5.41 1.83
N THR A 52 22.60 4.33 1.94
CA THR A 52 22.97 3.01 1.43
C THR A 52 21.75 2.30 0.82
N VAL A 53 21.97 1.61 -0.30
CA VAL A 53 21.02 0.66 -0.89
C VAL A 53 21.64 -0.74 -0.81
N PHE A 54 20.95 -1.62 -0.10
CA PHE A 54 21.27 -3.05 -0.06
C PHE A 54 20.58 -3.74 -1.23
N ALA A 55 21.37 -4.25 -2.17
CA ALA A 55 20.90 -4.92 -3.36
C ALA A 55 20.89 -6.44 -3.15
N LEU A 56 19.72 -7.01 -2.92
CA LEU A 56 19.53 -8.46 -2.90
C LEU A 56 19.16 -8.92 -4.30
N GLN A 57 20.11 -9.53 -5.02
CA GLN A 57 19.91 -9.96 -6.40
C GLN A 57 20.15 -11.44 -6.66
N SER A 58 19.31 -12.02 -7.50
CA SER A 58 19.55 -13.31 -8.14
C SER A 58 20.05 -13.08 -9.56
N ARG A 59 21.25 -13.59 -9.89
CA ARG A 59 21.91 -13.38 -11.20
C ARG A 59 22.16 -11.89 -11.43
N ALA A 60 21.60 -11.30 -12.49
CA ALA A 60 21.84 -9.92 -12.93
C ALA A 60 20.53 -9.10 -13.03
N GLU A 61 19.46 -9.53 -12.33
CA GLU A 61 18.12 -8.94 -12.48
C GLU A 61 18.03 -7.46 -12.08
N LEU A 62 18.97 -6.98 -11.25
CA LEU A 62 19.04 -5.59 -10.81
C LEU A 62 20.08 -4.75 -11.57
N GLU A 63 20.89 -5.34 -12.44
CA GLU A 63 22.07 -4.67 -13.00
C GLU A 63 21.72 -3.46 -13.87
N GLY A 64 20.55 -3.46 -14.53
CA GLY A 64 20.04 -2.28 -15.25
C GLY A 64 19.83 -1.04 -14.36
N LEU A 65 19.53 -1.25 -13.07
CA LEU A 65 19.43 -0.18 -12.07
C LEU A 65 20.78 0.08 -11.37
N LEU A 66 21.51 -0.99 -11.01
CA LEU A 66 22.68 -0.89 -10.15
C LEU A 66 23.93 -0.37 -10.87
N VAL A 67 24.17 -0.75 -12.13
CA VAL A 67 25.38 -0.33 -12.87
C VAL A 67 25.52 1.19 -12.93
N PRO A 68 24.49 1.98 -13.32
CA PRO A 68 24.57 3.43 -13.29
C PRO A 68 24.74 3.99 -11.86
N LEU A 69 24.06 3.39 -10.87
CA LEU A 69 24.13 3.87 -9.48
C LEU A 69 25.49 3.64 -8.85
N ARG A 70 26.18 2.53 -9.14
CA ARG A 70 27.56 2.28 -8.66
C ARG A 70 28.57 3.30 -9.19
N ARG A 71 28.28 3.95 -10.33
CA ARG A 71 29.09 5.06 -10.89
C ARG A 71 28.76 6.42 -10.26
N SER A 72 27.68 6.52 -9.51
CA SER A 72 27.22 7.73 -8.85
C SER A 72 27.75 7.79 -7.42
N ARG A 73 28.08 8.99 -6.94
CA ARG A 73 28.41 9.24 -5.52
C ARG A 73 27.18 9.50 -4.66
N ARG A 74 25.97 9.48 -5.24
CA ARG A 74 24.72 9.83 -4.54
C ARG A 74 24.30 8.80 -3.48
N VAL A 75 24.66 7.54 -3.67
CA VAL A 75 24.24 6.44 -2.79
C VAL A 75 25.31 5.36 -2.77
N ARG A 76 25.57 4.78 -1.59
CA ARG A 76 26.42 3.60 -1.49
C ARG A 76 25.63 2.36 -1.86
N ILE A 77 26.11 1.57 -2.83
CA ILE A 77 25.53 0.27 -3.15
C ILE A 77 26.27 -0.82 -2.38
N VAL A 78 25.51 -1.69 -1.72
CA VAL A 78 26.03 -2.90 -1.07
C VAL A 78 25.31 -4.10 -1.65
N ASP A 79 26.04 -4.92 -2.38
CA ASP A 79 25.52 -6.18 -2.93
C ASP A 79 25.43 -7.24 -1.82
N VAL A 80 24.25 -7.83 -1.67
CA VAL A 80 23.96 -8.85 -0.66
C VAL A 80 23.45 -10.12 -1.36
N PRO A 81 24.14 -11.27 -1.23
CA PRO A 81 23.66 -12.51 -1.84
C PRO A 81 22.34 -12.95 -1.18
N PRO A 82 21.36 -13.47 -1.95
CA PRO A 82 20.15 -14.04 -1.39
C PRO A 82 20.47 -15.20 -0.43
N SER A 83 19.74 -15.29 0.68
CA SER A 83 19.88 -16.41 1.62
C SER A 83 19.57 -17.74 0.93
N LYS A 84 20.40 -18.76 1.21
CA LYS A 84 20.17 -20.15 0.75
C LYS A 84 18.91 -20.77 1.34
N ALA A 85 18.41 -20.25 2.47
CA ALA A 85 17.18 -20.69 3.11
C ALA A 85 15.90 -20.12 2.45
N ARG A 86 16.03 -19.27 1.42
CA ARG A 86 14.89 -18.63 0.77
C ARG A 86 14.06 -19.63 -0.02
N THR A 87 12.80 -19.80 0.36
CA THR A 87 11.81 -20.52 -0.43
C THR A 87 11.06 -19.57 -1.37
N PRO A 88 11.01 -19.86 -2.68
CA PRO A 88 10.17 -19.09 -3.61
C PRO A 88 8.70 -19.16 -3.20
N ARG A 89 8.04 -18.00 -3.11
CA ARG A 89 6.60 -17.90 -2.88
C ARG A 89 5.88 -17.59 -4.19
N ASN A 90 5.03 -18.51 -4.62
CA ASN A 90 4.15 -18.30 -5.77
C ASN A 90 3.02 -17.29 -5.42
N TRP A 91 2.24 -16.93 -6.43
CA TRP A 91 1.18 -15.93 -6.28
C TRP A 91 0.09 -16.37 -5.28
N LEU A 92 -0.29 -17.65 -5.30
CA LEU A 92 -1.29 -18.22 -4.39
C LEU A 92 -0.85 -18.10 -2.94
N SER A 93 0.40 -18.47 -2.64
CA SER A 93 0.94 -18.36 -1.28
C SER A 93 0.99 -16.90 -0.81
N ARG A 94 1.25 -15.94 -1.71
CA ARG A 94 1.22 -14.51 -1.37
C ARG A 94 -0.19 -14.01 -1.11
N GLN A 95 -1.17 -14.42 -1.90
CA GLN A 95 -2.58 -14.07 -1.69
C GLN A 95 -3.10 -14.68 -0.39
N ALA A 96 -2.82 -15.95 -0.12
CA ALA A 96 -3.21 -16.62 1.13
C ALA A 96 -2.60 -15.92 2.35
N HIS A 97 -1.33 -15.51 2.26
CA HIS A 97 -0.70 -14.72 3.32
C HIS A 97 -1.41 -13.37 3.53
N ARG A 98 -1.74 -12.63 2.46
CA ARG A 98 -2.50 -11.37 2.58
C ARG A 98 -3.89 -11.60 3.17
N ALA A 99 -4.59 -12.65 2.76
CA ALA A 99 -5.90 -13.00 3.30
C ALA A 99 -5.83 -13.25 4.81
N ALA A 100 -4.82 -13.99 5.28
CA ALA A 100 -4.61 -14.20 6.70
C ALA A 100 -4.30 -12.90 7.47
N GLN A 101 -3.56 -11.95 6.86
CA GLN A 101 -3.34 -10.64 7.47
C GLN A 101 -4.64 -9.81 7.55
N PHE A 102 -5.44 -9.81 6.48
CA PHE A 102 -6.74 -9.14 6.49
C PHE A 102 -7.70 -9.77 7.50
N GLN A 103 -7.77 -11.09 7.57
CA GLN A 103 -8.59 -11.78 8.56
C GLN A 103 -8.24 -11.35 9.98
N ARG A 104 -6.95 -11.29 10.31
CA ARG A 104 -6.48 -10.79 11.62
C ARG A 104 -6.83 -9.31 11.84
N TYR A 105 -6.67 -8.49 10.81
CA TYR A 105 -7.00 -7.06 10.91
C TYR A 105 -8.50 -6.83 11.17
N PHE A 106 -9.36 -7.63 10.54
CA PHE A 106 -10.81 -7.52 10.59
C PHE A 106 -11.48 -8.42 11.64
N GLU A 107 -10.71 -9.03 12.55
CA GLU A 107 -11.22 -9.98 13.56
C GLU A 107 -12.32 -9.34 14.44
N ASP A 108 -12.10 -8.10 14.89
CA ASP A 108 -13.08 -7.31 15.68
C ASP A 108 -13.95 -6.38 14.82
N GLY A 109 -14.09 -6.72 13.53
CA GLY A 109 -14.85 -5.95 12.56
C GLY A 109 -16.34 -5.87 12.91
N ARG A 110 -16.94 -4.71 12.64
CA ARG A 110 -18.36 -4.45 12.82
C ARG A 110 -18.90 -3.63 11.67
N ASP A 111 -20.21 -3.68 11.48
CA ASP A 111 -20.89 -2.81 10.52
C ASP A 111 -21.02 -1.40 11.09
N LEU A 112 -20.44 -0.44 10.38
CA LEU A 112 -20.54 0.98 10.67
C LEU A 112 -21.28 1.67 9.52
N THR A 113 -22.51 2.12 9.81
CA THR A 113 -23.35 2.83 8.84
C THR A 113 -23.32 4.33 9.10
N PHE A 114 -23.10 5.12 8.06
CA PHE A 114 -22.99 6.57 8.19
C PHE A 114 -23.33 7.31 6.89
N ARG A 115 -23.58 8.62 7.02
CA ARG A 115 -23.79 9.52 5.89
C ARG A 115 -22.46 9.92 5.25
N TRP A 116 -22.11 9.33 4.12
CA TRP A 116 -20.83 9.60 3.43
C TRP A 116 -20.75 11.01 2.83
N ARG A 117 -21.90 11.68 2.59
CA ARG A 117 -21.93 13.05 2.04
C ARG A 117 -21.28 14.11 2.95
N ARG A 118 -20.95 13.75 4.19
CA ARG A 118 -20.23 14.61 5.15
C ARG A 118 -18.71 14.43 5.10
N LEU A 119 -18.22 13.45 4.34
CA LEU A 119 -16.80 13.16 4.17
C LEU A 119 -16.39 13.40 2.72
N ALA A 120 -15.12 13.74 2.50
CA ALA A 120 -14.55 13.67 1.17
C ALA A 120 -14.43 12.21 0.75
N VAL A 121 -14.92 11.85 -0.44
CA VAL A 121 -14.83 10.48 -0.97
C VAL A 121 -13.94 10.46 -2.19
N LEU A 122 -12.79 9.81 -2.08
CA LEU A 122 -11.78 9.73 -3.13
C LEU A 122 -11.73 8.35 -3.78
N PRO A 123 -11.40 8.24 -5.08
CA PRO A 123 -11.33 9.35 -6.05
C PRO A 123 -12.72 9.91 -6.42
N ALA A 124 -13.78 9.13 -6.19
CA ALA A 124 -15.17 9.49 -6.40
C ALA A 124 -16.08 8.55 -5.58
N PRO A 125 -17.33 8.93 -5.26
CA PRO A 125 -18.26 8.15 -4.44
C PRO A 125 -18.89 6.94 -5.18
N HIS A 126 -18.06 6.09 -5.76
CA HIS A 126 -18.44 4.85 -6.44
C HIS A 126 -18.26 3.65 -5.51
N PHE A 127 -19.27 3.45 -4.66
CA PHE A 127 -19.31 2.33 -3.72
C PHE A 127 -19.70 1.05 -4.43
N LEU A 128 -18.86 0.02 -4.30
CA LEU A 128 -19.13 -1.33 -4.78
C LEU A 128 -19.03 -2.28 -3.59
N PRO A 129 -19.94 -3.25 -3.45
CA PRO A 129 -19.78 -4.29 -2.43
C PRO A 129 -18.41 -4.95 -2.51
N GLN A 130 -17.86 -5.32 -1.35
CA GLN A 130 -16.52 -5.89 -1.17
C GLN A 130 -15.37 -4.92 -1.46
N ARG A 131 -15.61 -3.68 -1.89
CA ARG A 131 -14.51 -2.75 -2.16
C ARG A 131 -13.82 -2.34 -0.87
N LEU A 132 -12.50 -2.48 -0.84
CA LEU A 132 -11.68 -2.01 0.27
C LEU A 132 -11.59 -0.48 0.23
N ALA A 133 -11.83 0.14 1.37
CA ALA A 133 -11.72 1.57 1.60
C ALA A 133 -10.77 1.85 2.75
N ALA A 134 -10.02 2.94 2.65
CA ALA A 134 -9.28 3.51 3.77
C ALA A 134 -10.08 4.68 4.36
N LEU A 135 -10.16 4.73 5.67
CA LEU A 135 -10.64 5.87 6.44
C LEU A 135 -9.40 6.65 6.86
N GLU A 136 -9.20 7.81 6.24
CA GLU A 136 -8.01 8.66 6.41
C GLU A 136 -8.35 9.87 7.28
N ASP A 137 -7.35 10.34 8.04
CA ASP A 137 -7.40 11.63 8.73
C ASP A 137 -7.14 12.81 7.78
N ALA A 138 -7.21 14.04 8.31
CA ALA A 138 -6.99 15.25 7.54
C ALA A 138 -5.54 15.42 7.01
N ALA A 139 -4.58 14.68 7.59
CA ALA A 139 -3.20 14.63 7.09
C ALA A 139 -3.00 13.57 6.00
N GLY A 140 -4.03 12.76 5.72
CA GLY A 140 -4.02 11.69 4.74
C GLY A 140 -3.29 10.44 5.23
N PHE A 141 -3.25 10.20 6.55
CA PHE A 141 -2.86 8.92 7.16
C PHE A 141 -4.09 8.06 7.41
N VAL A 142 -3.93 6.76 7.21
CA VAL A 142 -5.01 5.78 7.38
C VAL A 142 -5.24 5.51 8.88
N LEU A 143 -6.42 5.86 9.38
CA LEU A 143 -6.89 5.52 10.73
C LEU A 143 -7.42 4.09 10.79
N GLY A 144 -8.02 3.62 9.69
CA GLY A 144 -8.45 2.23 9.57
C GLY A 144 -8.92 1.86 8.17
N LEU A 145 -9.18 0.58 7.95
CA LEU A 145 -9.72 0.04 6.72
C LEU A 145 -11.18 -0.38 6.92
N GLY A 146 -11.96 -0.33 5.85
CA GLY A 146 -13.32 -0.84 5.80
C GLY A 146 -13.61 -1.58 4.51
N ILE A 147 -14.48 -2.58 4.58
CA ILE A 147 -15.01 -3.29 3.41
C ILE A 147 -16.41 -2.74 3.16
N VAL A 148 -16.67 -2.20 1.97
CA VAL A 148 -18.02 -1.75 1.60
C VAL A 148 -18.99 -2.93 1.60
N GLN A 149 -20.02 -2.88 2.44
CA GLN A 149 -21.09 -3.88 2.48
C GLN A 149 -22.26 -3.45 1.59
N THR A 150 -22.87 -2.31 1.91
CA THR A 150 -24.04 -1.76 1.23
C THR A 150 -23.90 -0.25 1.03
N HIS A 151 -24.63 0.28 0.05
CA HIS A 151 -24.73 1.72 -0.17
C HIS A 151 -26.16 2.10 -0.56
N HIS A 152 -26.63 3.24 -0.06
CA HIS A 152 -27.96 3.79 -0.35
C HIS A 152 -27.82 5.21 -0.91
N PRO A 153 -27.73 5.37 -2.25
CA PRO A 153 -27.48 6.66 -2.88
C PRO A 153 -28.50 7.76 -2.53
N SER A 154 -29.78 7.37 -2.47
CA SER A 154 -30.90 8.27 -2.15
C SER A 154 -30.80 8.83 -0.73
N ARG A 155 -30.35 8.01 0.23
CA ARG A 155 -30.11 8.42 1.63
C ARG A 155 -28.74 9.05 1.85
N GLY A 156 -27.82 8.90 0.89
CA GLY A 156 -26.43 9.33 1.05
C GLY A 156 -25.70 8.54 2.14
N GLU A 157 -26.05 7.27 2.33
CA GLU A 157 -25.51 6.39 3.37
C GLU A 157 -24.70 5.24 2.76
N VAL A 158 -23.70 4.80 3.51
CA VAL A 158 -22.87 3.62 3.22
C VAL A 158 -22.65 2.85 4.51
N THR A 159 -22.57 1.54 4.40
CA THR A 159 -22.18 0.64 5.48
C THR A 159 -20.84 0.02 5.15
N LEU A 160 -19.88 0.17 6.06
CA LEU A 160 -18.58 -0.47 6.00
C LEU A 160 -18.46 -1.53 7.09
N PHE A 161 -17.90 -2.68 6.77
CA PHE A 161 -17.38 -3.60 7.76
C PHE A 161 -15.95 -3.18 8.12
N THR A 162 -15.74 -2.73 9.35
CA THR A 162 -14.47 -2.11 9.80
C THR A 162 -14.21 -2.40 11.28
N PRO A 163 -12.94 -2.51 11.73
CA PRO A 163 -12.61 -2.60 13.15
C PRO A 163 -12.85 -1.28 13.91
N LEU A 164 -12.97 -0.15 13.20
CA LEU A 164 -13.20 1.15 13.83
C LEU A 164 -14.56 1.19 14.55
N SER A 165 -14.56 1.72 15.77
CA SER A 165 -15.78 1.87 16.58
C SER A 165 -16.58 3.13 16.24
N SER A 166 -15.95 4.12 15.61
CA SER A 166 -16.57 5.38 15.19
C SER A 166 -15.78 6.04 14.06
N LEU A 167 -16.31 7.14 13.52
CA LEU A 167 -15.63 7.98 12.51
C LEU A 167 -14.87 9.16 13.13
N ALA A 168 -14.59 9.13 14.44
CA ALA A 168 -13.85 10.20 15.08
C ALA A 168 -12.46 10.37 14.42
N GLY A 169 -12.14 11.60 13.99
CA GLY A 169 -10.89 11.93 13.30
C GLY A 169 -10.86 11.58 11.81
N VAL A 170 -11.87 10.88 11.27
CA VAL A 170 -11.94 10.55 9.84
C VAL A 170 -12.36 11.80 9.06
N ASP A 171 -11.57 12.16 8.06
CA ASP A 171 -11.81 13.29 7.15
C ASP A 171 -12.12 12.80 5.73
N VAL A 172 -11.42 11.75 5.29
CA VAL A 172 -11.51 11.22 3.93
C VAL A 172 -11.87 9.73 3.95
N LEU A 173 -12.79 9.34 3.09
CA LEU A 173 -13.05 7.95 2.73
C LEU A 173 -12.44 7.66 1.35
N HIS A 174 -11.31 6.97 1.31
CA HIS A 174 -10.60 6.65 0.08
C HIS A 174 -10.92 5.24 -0.40
N LEU A 175 -11.63 5.14 -1.51
CA LEU A 175 -12.00 3.88 -2.14
C LEU A 175 -10.83 3.33 -2.99
N GLY A 176 -10.26 2.21 -2.56
CA GLY A 176 -9.12 1.57 -3.21
C GLY A 176 -9.47 0.83 -4.50
N SER A 177 -8.49 0.14 -5.09
CA SER A 177 -8.65 -0.68 -6.30
C SER A 177 -8.73 -2.19 -6.01
N ILE A 178 -8.95 -2.57 -4.75
CA ILE A 178 -9.02 -3.96 -4.31
C ILE A 178 -10.45 -4.27 -3.88
N LEU A 179 -10.94 -5.42 -4.31
CA LEU A 179 -12.12 -6.07 -3.75
C LEU A 179 -11.63 -7.15 -2.77
N LEU A 180 -12.25 -7.20 -1.59
CA LEU A 180 -11.92 -8.09 -0.50
C LEU A 180 -13.18 -8.83 -0.08
N ASP A 181 -13.18 -10.15 -0.25
CA ASP A 181 -14.27 -11.00 0.21
C ASP A 181 -14.34 -10.96 1.76
N PRO A 182 -15.47 -10.56 2.37
CA PRO A 182 -15.54 -10.36 3.81
C PRO A 182 -15.57 -11.66 4.62
N VAL A 183 -15.72 -12.82 3.98
CA VAL A 183 -15.74 -14.13 4.64
C VAL A 183 -14.37 -14.80 4.55
N THR A 184 -13.79 -14.82 3.35
CA THR A 184 -12.52 -15.51 3.07
C THR A 184 -11.30 -14.59 3.11
N PHE A 185 -11.52 -13.27 3.10
CA PHE A 185 -10.49 -12.23 3.02
C PHE A 185 -9.55 -12.36 1.82
N ARG A 186 -9.98 -13.08 0.77
CA ARG A 186 -9.22 -13.15 -0.48
C ARG A 186 -9.37 -11.85 -1.24
N ASP A 187 -8.25 -11.24 -1.58
CA ASP A 187 -8.19 -10.03 -2.39
C ASP A 187 -8.25 -10.34 -3.89
N ARG A 188 -8.91 -9.47 -4.65
CA ARG A 188 -8.86 -9.44 -6.11
C ARG A 188 -8.82 -8.00 -6.60
N PRO A 189 -8.15 -7.71 -7.73
CA PRO A 189 -8.19 -6.37 -8.30
C PRO A 189 -9.62 -6.03 -8.73
N LEU A 190 -9.99 -4.75 -8.59
CA LEU A 190 -11.18 -4.21 -9.21
C LEU A 190 -10.99 -4.26 -10.73
N SER A 191 -11.71 -5.17 -11.39
CA SER A 191 -11.63 -5.36 -12.84
C SER A 191 -11.99 -4.05 -13.55
N GLY A 192 -11.02 -3.41 -14.23
CA GLY A 192 -11.25 -2.15 -14.96
C GLY A 192 -10.07 -1.16 -14.98
N GLY A 193 -9.06 -1.33 -14.13
CA GLY A 193 -7.81 -0.57 -14.26
C GLY A 193 -6.82 -1.33 -15.15
N LYS A 194 -6.75 -1.01 -16.45
CA LYS A 194 -5.55 -1.32 -17.22
C LYS A 194 -4.39 -0.57 -16.56
N GLU A 195 -3.34 -1.29 -16.16
CA GLU A 195 -2.02 -0.70 -15.92
C GLU A 195 -1.48 -0.06 -17.21
#